data_AF-A0A1S9N357-F1
#
_entry.id   AF-A0A1S9N357-F1
#
_cell.length_a   1.000
_cell.length_b   1.000
_cell.length_c   1.000
_cell.angle_alpha   90.00
_cell.angle_beta   90.00
_cell.angle_gamma   90.00
#
_symmetry.space_group_name_H-M   'P 1'
#
loop_
_entity.id
_entity.type
_entity.pdbx_description
1 polymer ?
#
loop_
_entity_poly.entity_id
_entity_poly.type
_entity_poly.pdbx_seq_one_letter_code
_entity_poly.pdbx_strand_id
1 'polypeptide(L)'
;MLFFNRLKKYDEHGFDSKGIHKNGTKFNEEGFDKKGVHKNGTYFNIEGYNIDGYDKYGYDKEGYNSGGYDRQGEFLETRYKWKVK
;
A
#
# COMPACT_ATOMS: atom_id res chain seq x y z
N MET A 1 -5.47 16.74 -32.72
CA MET A 1 -6.27 16.98 -31.51
C MET A 1 -6.24 15.70 -30.67
N LEU A 2 -5.82 15.83 -29.42
CA LEU A 2 -5.41 14.78 -28.49
C LEU A 2 -6.59 13.91 -28.01
N PHE A 3 -6.42 12.58 -27.96
CA PHE A 3 -7.19 11.73 -27.03
C PHE A 3 -6.32 10.57 -26.51
N PHE A 4 -5.39 10.90 -25.61
CA PHE A 4 -4.75 9.90 -24.75
C PHE A 4 -5.70 9.55 -23.61
N ASN A 5 -6.67 8.64 -23.85
CA ASN A 5 -7.39 7.97 -22.77
C ASN A 5 -7.01 6.49 -22.79
N ARG A 6 -5.78 6.23 -22.34
CA ARG A 6 -5.29 4.89 -21.99
C ARG A 6 -6.09 4.46 -20.75
N LEU A 7 -7.20 3.75 -20.98
CA LEU A 7 -8.02 3.14 -19.95
C LEU A 7 -7.11 2.40 -18.95
N LYS A 8 -7.09 2.84 -17.69
CA LYS A 8 -6.40 2.11 -16.62
C LYS A 8 -7.09 0.75 -16.50
N LYS A 9 -6.47 -0.29 -17.06
CA LYS A 9 -6.98 -1.68 -17.04
C LYS A 9 -7.00 -2.25 -15.61
N TYR A 10 -6.17 -1.70 -14.73
CA TYR A 10 -6.01 -2.13 -13.34
C TYR A 10 -6.11 -0.94 -12.38
N ASP A 11 -6.54 -1.19 -11.16
CA ASP A 11 -6.49 -0.24 -10.04
C ASP A 11 -5.06 -0.10 -9.48
N GLU A 12 -4.91 0.69 -8.41
CA GLU A 12 -3.62 0.96 -7.77
C GLU A 12 -2.95 -0.28 -7.16
N HIS A 13 -3.76 -1.26 -6.75
CA HIS A 13 -3.28 -2.55 -6.25
C HIS A 13 -3.14 -3.61 -7.35
N GLY A 14 -3.34 -3.23 -8.61
CA GLY A 14 -3.12 -4.10 -9.77
C GLY A 14 -4.29 -5.05 -10.09
N PHE A 15 -5.50 -4.81 -9.59
CA PHE A 15 -6.69 -5.61 -9.92
C PHE A 15 -7.51 -4.99 -11.04
N ASP A 16 -8.07 -5.85 -11.89
CA ASP A 16 -9.03 -5.44 -12.91
C ASP A 16 -10.44 -5.20 -12.32
N SER A 17 -11.40 -4.86 -13.19
CA SER A 17 -12.80 -4.66 -12.78
C SER A 17 -13.45 -5.91 -12.18
N LYS A 18 -12.95 -7.11 -12.52
CA LYS A 18 -13.44 -8.41 -12.03
C LYS A 18 -12.75 -8.85 -10.74
N GLY A 19 -11.76 -8.11 -10.25
CA GLY A 19 -10.98 -8.48 -9.06
C GLY A 19 -9.89 -9.50 -9.34
N ILE A 20 -9.43 -9.63 -10.58
CA ILE A 20 -8.27 -10.43 -10.95
C ILE A 20 -7.04 -9.53 -10.98
N HIS A 21 -6.03 -9.88 -10.17
CA HIS A 21 -4.75 -9.20 -10.13
C HIS A 21 -3.98 -9.43 -11.44
N LYS A 22 -3.07 -8.52 -11.78
CA LYS A 22 -2.16 -8.62 -12.95
C LYS A 22 -1.38 -9.94 -13.02
N ASN A 23 -1.20 -10.65 -11.89
CA ASN A 23 -0.59 -11.98 -11.83
C ASN A 23 -1.51 -13.14 -12.29
N GLY A 24 -2.77 -12.84 -12.67
CA GLY A 24 -3.75 -13.82 -13.11
C GLY A 24 -4.55 -14.49 -11.99
N THR A 25 -4.33 -14.12 -10.72
CA THR A 25 -5.02 -14.71 -9.57
C THR A 25 -5.96 -13.69 -8.90
N LYS A 26 -6.78 -14.14 -7.95
CA LYS A 26 -7.64 -13.27 -7.14
C LYS A 26 -6.89 -12.46 -6.08
N PHE A 27 -5.58 -12.72 -5.90
CA PHE A 27 -4.78 -12.11 -4.84
C PHE A 27 -3.56 -11.41 -5.44
N ASN A 28 -3.13 -10.31 -4.81
CA ASN A 28 -1.85 -9.70 -5.11
C ASN A 28 -0.69 -10.57 -4.58
N GLU A 29 0.54 -10.09 -4.77
CA GLU A 29 1.77 -10.78 -4.35
C GLU A 29 1.85 -10.93 -2.82
N GLU A 30 1.28 -9.99 -2.08
CA GLU A 30 1.19 -10.02 -0.62
C GLU A 30 0.02 -10.86 -0.09
N GLY A 31 -0.84 -11.39 -0.97
CA GLY A 31 -1.96 -12.23 -0.58
C GLY A 31 -3.26 -11.50 -0.23
N PHE A 32 -3.40 -10.22 -0.55
CA PHE A 32 -4.65 -9.48 -0.45
C PHE A 32 -5.50 -9.62 -1.70
N ASP A 33 -6.83 -9.62 -1.56
CA ASP A 33 -7.76 -9.47 -2.67
C ASP A 33 -8.04 -7.99 -2.98
N LYS A 34 -8.85 -7.72 -4.01
CA LYS A 34 -9.25 -6.36 -4.39
C LYS A 34 -9.96 -5.58 -3.27
N LYS A 35 -10.56 -6.27 -2.30
CA LYS A 35 -11.25 -5.65 -1.16
C LYS A 35 -10.31 -5.40 0.03
N GLY A 36 -9.02 -5.72 -0.11
CA GLY A 36 -8.05 -5.64 0.98
C GLY A 36 -8.13 -6.78 1.97
N VAL A 37 -8.82 -7.89 1.66
CA VAL A 37 -8.87 -9.08 2.52
C VAL A 37 -7.69 -9.98 2.20
N HIS A 38 -6.85 -10.22 3.19
CA HIS A 38 -5.73 -11.13 3.10
C HIS A 38 -6.20 -12.60 3.10
N LYS A 39 -5.39 -13.51 2.54
CA LYS A 39 -5.66 -14.97 2.51
C LYS A 39 -5.95 -15.58 3.89
N ASN A 40 -5.56 -14.93 4.99
CA ASN A 40 -5.88 -15.35 6.35
C ASN A 40 -7.31 -14.98 6.81
N GLY A 41 -8.09 -14.29 5.98
CA GLY A 41 -9.46 -13.84 6.28
C GLY A 41 -9.55 -12.51 7.03
N THR A 42 -8.44 -11.80 7.22
CA THR A 42 -8.38 -10.48 7.89
C THR A 42 -7.96 -9.39 6.92
N TYR A 43 -8.06 -8.12 7.32
CA TYR A 43 -7.56 -6.98 6.53
C TYR A 43 -6.05 -6.74 6.67
N PHE A 44 -5.34 -7.64 7.37
CA PHE A 44 -3.91 -7.50 7.65
C PHE A 44 -3.17 -8.78 7.24
N ASN A 45 -1.97 -8.61 6.72
CA ASN A 45 -1.06 -9.72 6.48
C ASN A 45 -0.54 -10.27 7.81
N ILE A 46 0.31 -11.30 7.73
CA ILE A 46 0.92 -11.92 8.93
C ILE A 46 1.84 -10.97 9.71
N GLU A 47 2.33 -9.92 9.06
CA GLU A 47 3.18 -8.88 9.65
C GLU A 47 2.36 -7.74 10.29
N GLY A 48 1.03 -7.75 10.12
CA GLY A 48 0.13 -6.76 10.70
C GLY A 48 -0.11 -5.52 9.85
N TYR A 49 0.26 -5.53 8.56
CA TYR A 49 0.04 -4.42 7.61
C TYR A 49 -1.13 -4.71 6.69
N ASN A 50 -1.87 -3.68 6.28
CA ASN A 50 -2.97 -3.77 5.33
C ASN A 50 -2.46 -3.76 3.88
N ILE A 51 -3.38 -3.79 2.91
CA ILE A 51 -3.06 -3.76 1.46
C ILE A 51 -2.30 -2.48 1.03
N ASP A 52 -2.45 -1.39 1.78
CA ASP A 52 -1.76 -0.12 1.55
C ASP A 52 -0.38 -0.08 2.21
N GLY A 53 0.01 -1.12 2.95
CA GLY A 53 1.28 -1.21 3.67
C GLY A 53 1.30 -0.55 5.04
N TYR A 54 0.14 -0.20 5.62
CA TYR A 54 0.03 0.42 6.94
C TYR A 54 -0.48 -0.56 8.00
N ASP A 55 0.06 -0.43 9.21
CA ASP A 55 -0.44 -1.16 10.37
C ASP A 55 -1.81 -0.66 10.83
N LYS A 56 -2.39 -1.32 11.83
CA LYS A 56 -3.68 -0.92 12.43
C LYS A 56 -3.70 0.48 13.06
N TYR A 57 -2.53 1.10 13.24
CA TYR A 57 -2.37 2.45 13.77
C TYR A 57 -2.10 3.48 12.66
N GLY A 58 -2.02 3.06 11.40
CA GLY A 58 -1.80 3.92 10.24
C GLY A 58 -0.32 4.23 9.97
N TYR A 59 0.62 3.37 10.41
CA TYR A 59 2.06 3.54 10.18
C TYR A 59 2.59 2.46 9.24
N ASP A 60 3.46 2.85 8.33
CA ASP A 60 4.16 1.95 7.41
C ASP A 60 5.21 1.08 8.13
N LYS A 61 5.90 0.25 7.35
CA LYS A 61 6.97 -0.63 7.86
C LYS A 61 8.17 0.12 8.46
N GLU A 62 8.37 1.38 8.05
CA GLU A 62 9.41 2.27 8.55
C GLU A 62 8.97 3.04 9.80
N GLY A 63 7.69 2.92 10.19
CA GLY A 63 7.10 3.55 11.36
C GLY A 63 6.53 4.95 11.10
N TYR A 64 6.27 5.32 9.85
CA TYR A 64 5.74 6.63 9.45
C TYR A 64 4.30 6.54 8.93
N ASN A 65 3.49 7.52 9.27
CA ASN A 65 2.14 7.65 8.72
C ASN A 65 2.16 8.22 7.30
N SER A 66 1.00 8.26 6.65
CA SER A 66 0.85 8.82 5.30
C SER A 66 1.23 10.30 5.17
N GLY A 67 1.30 11.03 6.28
CA GLY A 67 1.81 12.40 6.37
C GLY A 67 3.32 12.51 6.59
N GLY A 68 4.03 11.38 6.67
CA GLY A 68 5.47 11.34 6.91
C GLY A 68 5.88 11.55 8.36
N TYR A 69 4.97 11.40 9.34
CA TYR A 69 5.28 11.53 10.77
C TYR A 69 5.43 10.17 11.42
N ASP A 70 6.42 10.01 12.29
CA ASP A 70 6.56 8.82 13.11
C ASP A 70 5.54 8.79 14.27
N ARG A 71 5.61 7.73 15.09
CA ARG A 71 4.71 7.54 16.24
C ARG A 71 4.90 8.56 17.35
N GLN A 72 6.00 9.31 17.33
CA GLN A 72 6.30 10.40 18.27
C GLN A 72 5.85 11.76 17.71
N GLY A 73 5.44 11.81 16.44
CA GLY A 73 5.08 13.04 15.74
C GLY A 73 6.26 13.75 15.08
N GLU A 74 7.40 13.08 14.89
CA GLU A 74 8.56 13.62 14.17
C GLU A 74 8.46 13.36 12.67
N PHE A 75 8.73 14.36 11.85
CA PHE A 75 8.62 14.28 10.39
C PHE A 75 9.86 13.63 9.74
N LEU A 76 9.67 12.67 8.84
CA LEU A 76 10.69 11.85 8.16
C LEU A 76 11.89 12.66 7.63
N GLU A 77 11.65 13.82 7.02
CA GLU A 77 12.72 14.65 6.43
C GLU A 77 13.71 15.17 7.50
N THR A 78 13.26 15.34 8.75
CA THR A 78 14.14 15.77 9.84
C THR A 78 15.21 14.73 10.16
N ARG A 79 14.96 13.43 9.92
CA ARG A 79 15.94 12.34 10.14
C ARG A 79 17.06 12.33 9.09
N TYR A 80 16.81 12.82 7.87
CA TYR A 80 17.79 12.80 6.78
C TYR A 80 18.69 14.05 6.74
N LYS A 81 18.24 15.20 7.28
CA LYS A 81 19.05 16.44 7.30
C LYS A 81 20.32 16.35 8.17
N TRP A 82 20.35 15.49 9.20
CA TRP A 82 21.50 15.37 10.11
C TRP A 82 22.53 14.31 9.70
N LYS A 83 22.26 13.49 8.68
CA LYS A 83 23.21 12.48 8.16
C LYS A 83 24.13 12.99 7.06
N VAL A 84 24.00 14.27 6.68
CA VAL A 84 24.91 14.94 5.75
C VAL A 84 25.83 15.83 6.57
N LYS A 85 26.98 15.30 6.97
CA LYS A 85 28.13 16.08 7.42
C LYS A 85 29.42 15.43 6.90
#